data_AF-M0P126-F1
#
_entry.id   AF-M0P126-F1
#
_cell.length_a   1.000
_cell.length_b   1.000
_cell.length_c   1.000
_cell.angle_alpha   90.00
_cell.angle_beta   90.00
_cell.angle_gamma   90.00
#
_symmetry.space_group_name_H-M   'P 1'
#
loop_
_entity.id
_entity.type
_entity.pdbx_description
1 polymer ?
#
loop_
_entity_poly.entity_id
_entity_poly.type
_entity_poly.pdbx_seq_one_letter_code
_entity_poly.pdbx_strand_id
1 'polypeptide(L)'
;MAHDPLSPSEALRTRTGATLAVVSILTLVYSLVIVGQVLFGLIVGVALPASLYLSYRLFAALDALADAAQRIADARDREADEAARFDSATERDAPSSQSSDRLAERER
;
A
#
# COMPACT_ATOMS: atom_id res chain seq x y z
N MET A 1 -29.43 40.44 -47.06
CA MET A 1 -29.73 39.09 -47.58
C MET A 1 -29.26 38.10 -46.54
N ALA A 2 -30.17 37.44 -45.83
CA ALA A 2 -29.82 36.42 -44.85
C ALA A 2 -29.38 35.16 -45.60
N HIS A 3 -28.13 34.75 -45.42
CA HIS A 3 -27.68 33.44 -45.88
C HIS A 3 -28.35 32.39 -44.99
N ASP A 4 -29.22 31.58 -45.59
CA ASP A 4 -29.77 30.41 -44.93
C ASP A 4 -28.67 29.33 -44.87
N PRO A 5 -28.17 28.97 -43.68
CA PRO A 5 -27.10 27.98 -43.58
C PRO A 5 -27.65 26.60 -43.95
N LEU A 6 -26.95 25.92 -44.86
CA LEU A 6 -27.24 24.52 -45.21
C LEU A 6 -27.34 23.67 -43.93
N SER A 7 -28.40 22.87 -43.83
CA SER A 7 -28.51 21.92 -42.73
C SER A 7 -27.37 20.89 -42.80
N PRO A 8 -26.91 20.31 -41.67
CA PRO A 8 -25.81 19.34 -41.67
C PRO A 8 -26.02 18.17 -42.63
N SER A 9 -27.26 17.72 -42.78
CA SER A 9 -27.65 16.65 -43.70
C SER A 9 -27.59 17.07 -45.17
N GLU A 10 -27.88 18.33 -45.49
CA GLU A 10 -27.74 18.86 -46.85
C GLU A 10 -26.28 19.14 -47.19
N ALA A 11 -25.51 19.63 -46.21
CA ALA A 11 -24.07 19.83 -46.36
C ALA A 11 -23.36 18.50 -46.68
N LEU A 12 -23.68 17.41 -46.00
CA LEU A 12 -23.12 16.08 -46.26
C LEU A 12 -23.47 15.51 -47.64
N ARG A 13 -24.60 15.93 -48.24
CA ARG A 13 -24.95 15.54 -49.62
C ARG A 13 -24.16 16.30 -50.67
N THR A 14 -23.53 17.42 -50.31
CA THR A 14 -22.60 18.11 -51.21
C THR A 14 -21.25 17.39 -51.25
N ARG A 15 -20.59 17.42 -52.41
CA ARG A 15 -19.26 16.81 -52.56
C ARG A 15 -18.24 17.40 -51.58
N THR A 16 -18.33 18.70 -51.33
CA THR A 16 -17.45 19.44 -50.41
C THR A 16 -17.71 19.02 -48.96
N GLY A 17 -18.97 18.99 -48.51
CA GLY A 17 -19.30 18.58 -47.14
C GLY A 17 -18.98 17.11 -46.87
N ALA A 18 -19.20 16.22 -47.84
CA ALA A 18 -18.77 14.82 -47.74
C ALA A 18 -17.25 14.69 -47.59
N THR A 19 -16.47 15.46 -48.37
CA THR A 19 -15.00 15.47 -48.28
C THR A 19 -14.54 15.96 -46.92
N LEU A 20 -15.10 17.06 -46.43
CA LEU A 20 -14.78 17.60 -45.10
C LEU A 20 -15.13 16.62 -43.99
N ALA A 21 -16.26 15.92 -44.09
CA ALA A 21 -16.66 14.92 -43.12
C ALA A 21 -15.65 13.75 -43.09
N VAL A 22 -15.24 13.23 -44.25
CA VAL A 22 -14.23 12.18 -44.33
C VAL A 22 -12.89 12.63 -43.74
N VAL A 23 -12.42 13.82 -44.09
CA VAL A 23 -11.16 14.38 -43.54
C VAL A 23 -11.26 14.58 -42.03
N SER A 24 -12.39 15.05 -41.53
CA SER A 24 -12.64 15.23 -40.09
C SER A 24 -12.60 13.88 -39.36
N ILE A 25 -13.28 12.87 -39.88
CA ILE A 25 -13.28 11.51 -39.31
C ILE A 25 -11.86 10.94 -39.32
N LEU A 26 -11.14 11.04 -40.43
CA LEU A 26 -9.76 10.56 -40.53
C LEU A 26 -8.84 11.27 -39.52
N THR A 27 -8.98 12.59 -39.38
CA THR A 27 -8.22 13.39 -38.41
C THR A 27 -8.53 12.96 -36.99
N LEU A 28 -9.81 12.73 -36.67
CA LEU A 28 -10.24 12.29 -35.35
C LEU A 28 -9.69 10.89 -35.03
N VAL A 29 -9.79 9.94 -35.96
CA VAL A 29 -9.24 8.60 -35.81
C VAL A 29 -7.73 8.67 -35.63
N TYR A 30 -7.03 9.44 -36.45
CA TYR A 30 -5.58 9.62 -36.37
C TYR A 30 -5.15 10.24 -35.03
N SER A 31 -5.86 11.27 -34.56
CA SER A 31 -5.64 11.88 -33.26
C SER A 31 -5.79 10.86 -32.13
N LEU A 32 -6.82 10.02 -32.19
CA LEU A 32 -7.05 8.98 -31.18
C LEU A 32 -5.93 7.94 -31.15
N VAL A 33 -5.40 7.57 -32.32
CA VAL A 33 -4.21 6.69 -32.42
C VAL A 33 -3.00 7.33 -31.74
N ILE A 34 -2.74 8.61 -31.99
CA ILE A 34 -1.63 9.33 -31.36
C ILE A 34 -1.79 9.39 -29.84
N VAL A 35 -2.97 9.74 -29.35
CA VAL A 35 -3.26 9.75 -27.90
C VAL A 35 -3.05 8.36 -27.32
N GLY A 36 -3.53 7.31 -27.99
CA GLY A 36 -3.33 5.92 -27.59
C GLY A 36 -1.85 5.53 -27.51
N GLN A 37 -1.04 5.91 -28.51
CA GLN A 37 0.40 5.65 -28.52
C GLN A 37 1.12 6.37 -27.39
N VAL A 38 0.80 7.64 -27.14
CA VAL A 38 1.37 8.42 -26.03
C VAL A 38 0.99 7.80 -24.70
N LEU A 39 -0.29 7.46 -24.51
CA LEU A 39 -0.77 6.87 -23.27
C LEU A 39 -0.15 5.48 -23.04
N PHE A 40 -0.04 4.66 -24.08
CA PHE A 40 0.64 3.37 -24.02
C PHE A 40 2.11 3.53 -23.65
N GLY A 41 2.82 4.48 -24.30
CA GLY A 41 4.20 4.81 -23.96
C GLY A 41 4.36 5.28 -22.52
N LEU A 42 3.43 6.11 -22.01
CA LEU A 42 3.42 6.57 -20.62
C LEU A 42 3.18 5.41 -19.64
N ILE A 43 2.20 4.54 -19.94
CA ILE A 43 1.89 3.39 -19.09
C ILE A 43 3.08 2.45 -19.02
N VAL A 44 3.62 2.06 -20.18
CA VAL A 44 4.71 1.08 -20.24
C VAL A 44 6.04 1.67 -19.77
N GLY A 45 6.35 2.90 -20.17
CA GLY A 45 7.62 3.54 -19.87
C GLY A 45 7.70 4.15 -18.47
N VAL A 46 6.57 4.50 -17.86
CA VAL A 46 6.54 5.19 -16.56
C VAL A 46 5.66 4.48 -15.55
N ALA A 47 4.37 4.29 -15.86
CA ALA A 47 3.43 3.81 -14.85
C ALA A 47 3.73 2.39 -14.35
N LEU A 48 4.05 1.46 -15.25
CA LEU A 48 4.43 0.08 -14.92
C LEU A 48 5.73 -0.02 -14.12
N PRO A 49 6.86 0.59 -14.54
CA PRO A 49 8.08 0.53 -13.73
C PRO A 49 7.91 1.26 -12.40
N ALA A 50 7.20 2.40 -12.39
CA ALA A 50 6.93 3.12 -11.15
C ALA A 50 6.05 2.30 -10.20
N SER A 51 5.00 1.64 -10.69
CA SER A 51 4.14 0.82 -9.85
C SER A 51 4.90 -0.39 -9.30
N LEU A 52 5.69 -1.08 -10.13
CA LEU A 52 6.51 -2.20 -9.69
C LEU A 52 7.52 -1.78 -8.63
N TYR A 53 8.22 -0.65 -8.86
CA TYR A 53 9.16 -0.09 -7.90
C TYR A 53 8.48 0.31 -6.59
N LEU A 54 7.33 0.98 -6.68
CA LEU A 54 6.58 1.43 -5.51
C LEU A 54 6.02 0.25 -4.73
N SER A 55 5.53 -0.79 -5.40
CA SER A 55 5.10 -2.04 -4.77
C SER A 55 6.26 -2.72 -4.05
N TYR A 56 7.41 -2.87 -4.71
CA TYR A 56 8.61 -3.41 -4.08
C TYR A 56 8.99 -2.61 -2.83
N ARG A 57 9.00 -1.28 -2.94
CA ARG A 57 9.37 -0.39 -1.83
C ARG A 57 8.36 -0.46 -0.68
N LEU A 58 7.08 -0.59 -0.99
CA LEU A 58 6.02 -0.73 0.00
C LEU A 58 6.18 -2.05 0.77
N PHE A 59 6.40 -3.17 0.09
CA PHE A 59 6.66 -4.45 0.76
C PHE A 59 7.92 -4.39 1.63
N ALA A 60 9.01 -3.81 1.13
CA ALA A 60 10.22 -3.63 1.93
C ALA A 60 10.00 -2.74 3.16
N ALA A 61 9.14 -1.72 3.06
CA ALA A 61 8.79 -0.87 4.19
C ALA A 61 7.92 -1.61 5.22
N LEU A 62 6.99 -2.46 4.75
CA LEU A 62 6.17 -3.29 5.62
C LEU A 62 7.01 -4.36 6.34
N ASP A 63 7.98 -4.94 5.66
CA ASP A 63 8.94 -5.90 6.22
C ASP A 63 9.76 -5.24 7.35
N ALA A 64 10.35 -4.08 7.08
CA ALA A 64 11.06 -3.30 8.09
C ALA A 64 10.16 -2.88 9.28
N LEU A 65 8.86 -2.65 9.03
CA LEU A 65 7.90 -2.34 10.09
C LEU A 65 7.61 -3.57 10.95
N ALA A 66 7.51 -4.75 10.35
CA ALA A 66 7.33 -6.01 11.07
C ALA A 66 8.54 -6.32 11.95
N ASP A 67 9.75 -6.17 11.41
CA ASP A 67 10.99 -6.34 12.17
C ASP A 67 11.07 -5.38 13.37
N ALA A 68 10.67 -4.11 13.17
CA ALA A 68 10.63 -3.14 14.25
C ALA A 68 9.62 -3.53 15.33
N ALA A 69 8.45 -4.06 14.95
CA ALA A 69 7.44 -4.53 15.89
C ALA A 69 7.93 -5.73 16.70
N GLN A 70 8.60 -6.69 16.07
CA GLN A 70 9.21 -7.84 16.75
C GLN A 70 10.28 -7.40 17.76
N ARG A 71 11.16 -6.46 17.37
CA ARG A 71 12.18 -5.93 18.28
C ARG A 71 11.58 -5.25 19.52
N ILE A 72 10.41 -4.61 19.37
CA ILE A 72 9.70 -3.99 20.50
C ILE A 72 9.14 -5.08 21.42
N ALA A 73 8.57 -6.15 20.88
CA ALA A 73 8.09 -7.29 21.66
C ALA A 73 9.24 -7.95 22.45
N ASP A 74 10.36 -8.24 21.79
CA ASP A 74 11.54 -8.84 22.44
C ASP A 74 12.12 -7.96 23.55
N ALA A 75 12.04 -6.63 23.41
CA ALA A 75 12.47 -5.71 24.44
C ALA A 75 11.54 -5.77 25.67
N ARG A 76 10.23 -5.89 25.46
CA ARG A 76 9.24 -6.02 26.53
C ARG A 76 9.35 -7.34 27.29
N ASP A 77 9.58 -8.44 26.59
CA ASP A 77 9.78 -9.74 27.22
C ASP A 77 11.03 -9.73 28.11
N ARG A 78 12.12 -9.10 27.65
CA ARG A 78 13.33 -8.93 28.48
C ARG A 78 13.10 -8.07 29.72
N GLU A 79 12.37 -6.96 29.60
CA GLU A 79 11.99 -6.13 30.75
C GLU A 79 11.14 -6.93 31.76
N ALA A 80 10.20 -7.75 31.28
CA ALA A 80 9.35 -8.59 32.13
C ALA A 80 10.15 -9.71 32.84
N ASP A 81 11.05 -10.38 32.13
CA ASP A 81 11.93 -11.42 32.69
C ASP A 81 12.87 -10.85 33.76
N GLU A 82 13.42 -9.65 33.54
CA GLU A 82 14.25 -8.96 34.52
C GLU A 82 13.45 -8.60 35.78
N ALA A 83 12.23 -8.09 35.63
CA ALA A 83 11.34 -7.79 36.74
C ALA A 83 10.97 -9.05 37.54
N ALA A 84 10.64 -10.16 36.87
CA ALA A 84 10.33 -11.44 37.51
C ALA A 84 11.55 -12.02 38.24
N ARG A 85 12.76 -11.90 37.68
CA ARG A 85 13.99 -12.30 38.36
C ARG A 85 14.22 -11.48 39.63
N PHE A 86 13.99 -10.17 39.57
CA PHE A 86 14.15 -9.28 40.73
C PHE A 86 13.15 -9.63 41.85
N ASP A 87 11.91 -9.92 41.50
CA ASP A 87 10.87 -10.38 42.43
C ASP A 87 11.26 -11.70 43.10
N SER A 88 11.69 -12.69 42.31
CA SER A 88 12.16 -14.00 42.84
C SER A 88 13.40 -13.91 43.73
N ALA A 89 14.28 -12.95 43.49
CA ALA A 89 15.43 -12.69 44.35
C ALA A 89 15.00 -12.09 45.69
N THR A 90 13.98 -11.22 45.67
CA THR A 90 13.38 -10.62 46.87
C THR A 90 12.60 -11.66 47.67
N GLU A 91 11.93 -12.61 47.01
CA GLU A 91 11.19 -13.71 47.64
C GLU A 91 12.11 -14.79 48.22
N ARG A 92 13.31 -14.99 47.66
CA ARG A 92 14.33 -15.90 48.20
C ARG A 92 14.98 -15.38 49.49
N ASP A 93 14.99 -14.06 49.71
CA ASP A 93 15.42 -13.42 50.97
C ASP A 93 14.28 -13.25 51.98
N ALA A 94 13.03 -13.60 51.63
CA ALA A 94 11.97 -13.73 52.61
C ALA A 94 12.26 -14.99 53.46
N PRO A 95 12.27 -14.88 54.80
CA PRO A 95 12.56 -16.02 55.66
C PRO A 95 11.49 -17.07 55.42
N SER A 96 11.88 -18.19 54.82
CA SER A 96 11.01 -19.33 54.57
C SER A 96 10.35 -19.75 55.90
N SER A 97 9.07 -19.43 56.07
CA SER A 97 8.18 -19.94 57.12
C SER A 97 7.90 -21.44 56.96
N GLN A 98 8.93 -22.23 56.63
CA GLN A 98 8.92 -23.69 56.55
C GLN A 98 9.62 -24.33 57.77
N SER A 99 10.00 -23.52 58.77
CA SER A 99 10.60 -24.00 60.02
C SER A 99 9.58 -24.26 61.14
N SER A 100 8.32 -23.83 61.00
CA SER A 100 7.30 -23.96 62.05
C SER A 100 6.62 -25.33 62.11
N ASP A 101 6.60 -26.10 61.02
CA ASP A 101 5.98 -27.45 61.02
C ASP A 101 6.89 -28.54 61.61
N ARG A 102 8.21 -28.38 61.55
CA ARG A 102 9.15 -29.41 62.04
C ARG A 102 9.37 -29.41 63.56
N LEU A 103 8.88 -28.39 64.26
CA LEU A 103 8.97 -28.30 65.73
C LEU A 103 7.76 -28.94 66.43
N ALA A 104 6.59 -28.98 65.79
CA ALA A 104 5.36 -29.54 66.38
C ALA A 104 5.33 -31.08 66.41
N GLU A 105 6.17 -31.77 65.62
CA GLU A 105 6.22 -33.23 65.58
C GLU A 105 7.22 -33.84 66.58
N ARG A 106 8.08 -33.02 67.20
CA ARG A 106 9.06 -33.48 68.20
C ARG A 106 8.52 -33.49 69.64
N GLU A 107 7.26 -33.13 69.83
CA GLU A 107 6.61 -33.00 71.14
C GLU A 107 5.47 -34.02 71.36
N ARG A 108 5.45 -35.12 70.60
CA ARG A 108 4.44 -36.18 70.75
C ARG A 108 5.05 -37.57 70.93
#